data_AF-A0A1I4WF81-F1
#
_entry.id   AF-A0A1I4WF81-F1
#
_cell.length_a   1.000
_cell.length_b   1.000
_cell.length_c   1.000
_cell.angle_alpha   90.00
_cell.angle_beta   90.00
_cell.angle_gamma   90.00
#
_symmetry.space_group_name_H-M   'P 1'
#
loop_
_entity.id
_entity.type
_entity.pdbx_description
1 polymer ?
#
loop_
_entity_poly.entity_id
_entity_poly.type
_entity_poly.pdbx_seq_one_letter_code
_entity_poly.pdbx_strand_id
1 'polypeptide(L)' 'MFLEVLGEVCERFQWACHAYCLMSNHYHLLIETRDSTLAKGMRQLNGVFTQRSNRRHRRVGHVFQGRYKTKKGVRS' A
#
# COMPACT_ATOMS: atom_id res chain seq x y z
N MET A 1 -0.24 1.56 12.53
CA MET A 1 -0.07 2.62 11.49
C MET A 1 -0.07 2.09 10.06
N PHE A 2 0.89 1.26 9.59
CA PHE A 2 0.81 0.75 8.20
C PHE A 2 -0.42 -0.13 7.97
N LEU A 3 -0.62 -1.14 8.83
CA LEU A 3 -1.73 -2.10 8.71
C LEU A 3 -3.10 -1.42 8.83
N GLU A 4 -3.23 -0.39 9.67
CA GLU A 4 -4.44 0.44 9.75
C GLU A 4 -4.75 1.12 8.41
N VAL A 5 -3.75 1.79 7.82
CA VAL A 5 -3.93 2.46 6.51
C VAL A 5 -4.20 1.44 5.41
N LEU A 6 -3.56 0.26 5.46
CA LEU A 6 -3.83 -0.83 4.54
C LEU A 6 -5.29 -1.32 4.67
N GLY A 7 -5.79 -1.49 5.89
CA GLY A 7 -7.19 -1.86 6.15
C GLY A 7 -8.17 -0.83 5.59
N GLU A 8 -7.95 0.46 5.88
CA GLU A 8 -8.77 1.58 5.34
C GLU A 8 -8.78 1.58 3.80
N VAL A 9 -7.64 1.29 3.17
CA VAL A 9 -7.52 1.19 1.70
C VAL A 9 -8.23 -0.06 1.17
N CYS A 10 -8.09 -1.19 1.84
CA CYS A 10 -8.74 -2.43 1.45
C CYS A 10 -10.26 -2.28 1.45
N GLU A 11 -10.83 -1.71 2.51
CA GLU A 11 -12.26 -1.42 2.59
C GLU A 11 -12.70 -0.42 1.50
N ARG A 12 -11.98 0.70 1.37
CA ARG A 12 -12.35 1.77 0.43
C ARG A 12 -12.31 1.34 -1.03
N PHE A 13 -11.33 0.53 -1.42
CA PHE A 13 -11.11 0.14 -2.82
C PHE A 13 -11.55 -1.29 -3.14
N GLN A 14 -12.19 -1.96 -2.18
CA GLN A 14 -12.70 -3.33 -2.31
C GLN A 14 -11.57 -4.31 -2.68
N TRP A 15 -10.46 -4.23 -1.94
CA TRP A 15 -9.34 -5.14 -2.09
C TRP A 15 -9.47 -6.28 -1.09
N ALA A 16 -9.27 -7.51 -1.55
CA ALA A 16 -9.00 -8.64 -0.68
C ALA A 16 -7.48 -8.78 -0.51
N CYS A 17 -6.99 -8.66 0.73
CA CYS A 17 -5.59 -8.86 1.06
C CYS A 17 -5.36 -10.30 1.52
N HIS A 18 -4.67 -11.09 0.71
CA HIS A 18 -4.41 -12.51 1.00
C HIS A 18 -3.14 -12.72 1.81
N ALA A 19 -2.13 -11.88 1.60
CA ALA A 19 -0.88 -11.91 2.35
C ALA A 19 -0.16 -10.56 2.31
N TYR A 20 0.66 -10.30 3.33
CA TYR A 20 1.55 -9.14 3.36
C TYR A 20 2.90 -9.49 4.01
N CYS A 21 3.95 -8.80 3.60
CA CYS A 21 5.26 -8.81 4.25
C CYS A 21 5.71 -7.37 4.48
N LEU A 22 6.12 -7.06 5.71
CA LEU A 22 6.54 -5.74 6.15
C LEU A 22 8.02 -5.72 6.47
N MET A 23 8.76 -4.83 5.83
CA MET A 23 10.16 -4.56 6.11
C MET A 23 10.33 -3.09 6.49
N SER A 24 11.53 -2.72 6.94
CA SER A 24 11.83 -1.35 7.41
C SER A 24 11.74 -0.30 6.29
N ASN A 25 11.99 -0.69 5.04
CA ASN A 25 12.07 0.23 3.89
C ASN A 25 11.15 -0.14 2.70
N HIS A 26 10.46 -1.27 2.75
CA HIS A 26 9.50 -1.70 1.72
C HIS A 26 8.48 -2.70 2.26
N TYR A 27 7.49 -3.03 1.44
CA TYR A 27 6.47 -4.02 1.76
C TYR A 27 6.07 -4.78 0.50
N HIS A 28 5.60 -6.03 0.67
CA HIS A 28 4.97 -6.83 -0.39
C HIS A 28 3.52 -7.10 0.00
N LEU A 29 2.59 -6.99 -0.96
CA LEU A 29 1.19 -7.33 -0.79
C LEU A 29 0.76 -8.33 -1.86
N LEU A 30 0.01 -9.35 -1.45
CA LEU A 30 -0.77 -10.20 -2.35
C LEU A 30 -2.22 -9.75 -2.28
N ILE A 31 -2.64 -8.97 -3.27
CA ILE A 31 -3.97 -8.37 -3.32
C ILE A 31 -4.77 -8.93 -4.49
N GLU A 32 -6.03 -9.26 -4.23
CA GLU A 32 -7.05 -9.41 -5.24
C GLU A 32 -7.88 -8.12 -5.31
N THR A 33 -8.00 -7.57 -6.52
CA THR A 33 -8.72 -6.33 -6.77
C THR A 33 -9.11 -6.24 -8.25
N ARG A 34 -10.05 -5.34 -8.56
CA ARG A 34 -10.24 -4.84 -9.93
C ARG A 34 -9.01 -4.02 -10.34
N ASP A 35 -8.52 -4.24 -11.55
CA ASP A 35 -7.35 -3.52 -12.11
C ASP A 35 -7.52 -1.98 -12.03
N SER A 36 -8.74 -1.48 -12.20
CA SER A 36 -9.06 -0.05 -12.21
C SER A 36 -8.88 0.64 -10.85
N THR A 37 -8.88 -0.09 -9.74
CA THR A 37 -8.72 0.49 -8.39
C THR A 37 -7.30 0.37 -7.85
N LEU A 38 -6.45 -0.49 -8.44
CA LEU A 38 -5.09 -0.77 -7.97
C LEU A 38 -4.23 0.50 -7.87
N ALA A 39 -4.12 1.27 -8.97
CA ALA A 39 -3.30 2.47 -8.99
C ALA A 39 -3.78 3.54 -7.99
N LYS A 40 -5.10 3.72 -7.85
CA LYS A 40 -5.71 4.67 -6.92
C LYS A 40 -5.47 4.26 -5.46
N GLY A 41 -5.68 2.99 -5.14
CA GLY A 41 -5.44 2.46 -3.79
C GLY A 41 -3.95 2.51 -3.41
N MET A 42 -3.04 2.17 -4.33
CA MET A 42 -1.59 2.27 -4.07
C MET A 42 -1.14 3.71 -3.83
N ARG A 43 -1.70 4.69 -4.56
CA ARG A 43 -1.43 6.11 -4.32
C ARG A 43 -1.91 6.55 -2.93
N GLN A 44 -3.11 6.13 -2.52
CA GLN A 44 -3.64 6.48 -1.20
C GLN A 44 -2.84 5.82 -0.08
N LEU A 45 -2.57 4.50 -0.18
CA LEU A 45 -1.80 3.74 0.80
C LEU A 45 -0.43 4.39 1.06
N ASN A 46 0.34 4.61 0.00
CA ASN A 46 1.67 5.20 0.12
C ASN A 46 1.63 6.65 0.62
N GLY A 47 0.68 7.45 0.15
CA GLY A 47 0.55 8.85 0.53
C GLY A 47 0.18 9.02 2.02
N VAL A 48 -0.89 8.35 2.46
CA VAL A 48 -1.37 8.45 3.85
C VAL A 48 -0.34 7.88 4.80
N PHE A 49 0.25 6.72 4.51
CA PHE A 49 1.28 6.14 5.35
C PHE A 49 2.52 7.04 5.46
N THR A 50 3.00 7.59 4.33
CA THR A 50 4.15 8.50 4.31
C THR A 50 3.87 9.73 5.19
N GLN A 51 2.70 10.35 5.03
CA GLN A 51 2.32 11.52 5.83
C GLN A 51 2.22 11.19 7.32
N ARG A 52 1.53 10.10 7.69
CA ARG A 52 1.39 9.69 9.11
C ARG A 52 2.76 9.36 9.73
N SER A 53 3.63 8.67 8.99
CA SER A 53 4.99 8.31 9.44
C SER A 53 5.86 9.54 9.62
N ASN A 54 5.89 10.43 8.63
CA ASN A 54 6.66 11.66 8.66
C ASN A 54 6.23 12.57 9.80
N ARG A 55 4.93 12.75 10.01
CA ARG A 55 4.39 13.53 11.13
C ARG A 55 4.79 12.93 12.48
N ARG A 56 4.71 11.61 12.62
CA ARG A 56 5.10 10.91 13.86
C ARG A 56 6.59 11.05 14.18
N HIS A 57 7.45 11.02 13.17
CA HIS A 57 8.91 11.05 13.36
C HIS A 57 9.55 12.42 13.10
N ARG A 58 8.74 13.46 12.84
CA ARG A 58 9.21 14.81 12.44
C ARG A 58 10.19 14.77 11.25
N ARG A 59 9.94 13.87 10.29
CA ARG A 59 10.74 13.70 9.07
C ARG A 59 10.01 14.29 7.86
N VAL A 60 10.74 14.54 6.78
CA VAL A 60 10.21 14.92 5.47
C VAL A 60 10.79 14.01 4.39
N GLY A 61 10.09 13.89 3.26
CA GLY A 61 10.53 13.05 2.13
C GLY A 61 9.87 11.67 2.09
N HIS A 62 10.38 10.82 1.20
CA HIS A 62 9.78 9.52 0.90
C HIS A 62 10.14 8.48 1.96
N VAL A 63 9.14 7.78 2.50
CA VAL A 63 9.36 6.64 3.41
C VAL A 63 9.71 5.37 2.65
N PHE A 64 9.09 5.17 1.49
CA PHE A 64 9.41 4.07 0.58
C PHE A 64 10.22 4.58 -0.60
N GLN A 65 11.31 3.88 -0.95
CA GLN A 65 12.14 4.24 -2.09
C GLN A 65 11.56 3.67 -3.38
N GLY A 66 11.30 4.53 -4.37
CA GLY A 66 10.90 4.13 -5.71
C GLY A 66 9.40 3.91 -5.92
N ARG A 67 9.04 3.47 -7.13
CA ARG A 67 7.67 3.15 -7.53
C ARG A 67 7.30 1.74 -7.08
N TYR A 68 6.01 1.51 -6.83
CA TYR A 68 5.52 0.15 -6.61
C TYR A 68 5.75 -0.71 -7.86
N LYS A 69 6.02 -2.00 -7.65
CA LYS A 69 6.11 -3.01 -8.72
C LYS A 69 4.92 -3.95 -8.59
N THR A 70 4.32 -4.32 -9.72
CA THR A 70 3.17 -5.23 -9.78
C THR A 70 3.36 -6.28 -10.83
N LYS A 71 3.09 -7.53 -10.47
CA LYS A 71 2.95 -8.66 -11.39
C LYS A 71 1.50 -9.10 -11.35
N LYS A 72 0.83 -9.14 -12.51
CA LYS A 72 -0.56 -9.61 -12.59
C LYS A 72 -0.55 -11.15 -12.66
N GLY A 73 -1.32 -11.79 -11.79
CA GLY A 73 -1.69 -13.19 -11.94
C GLY A 73 -2.95 -13.27 -12.80
N VAL A 74 -2.92 -14.06 -13.87
CA VAL A 74 -4.14 -14.39 -14.63
C VAL A 74 -4.82 -15.54 -13.89
N ARG A 75 -6.08 -15.36 -13.48
CA ARG A 75 -6.90 -16.51 -13.09
C ARG A 75 -7.20 -17.29 -14.38
N SER A 76 -6.72 -18.53 -14.43
CA SER A 76 -7.04 -19.48 -15.49
C SER A 76 -8.45 -20.01 -15.32
#